data_AF-A0A7S0XZK0-F1
#
_entry.id   AF-A0A7S0XZK0-F1
#
_cell.length_a   1.000
_cell.length_b   1.000
_cell.length_c   1.000
_cell.angle_alpha   90.00
_cell.angle_beta   90.00
_cell.angle_gamma   90.00
#
_symmetry.space_group_name_H-M   'P 1'
#
loop_
_entity.id
_entity.type
_entity.pdbx_description
1 polymer ?
#
loop_
_entity_poly.entity_id
_entity_poly.type
_entity_poly.pdbx_seq_one_letter_code
_entity_poly.pdbx_strand_id
1 'polypeptide(L)'
;PDGEFVASASEDKTVKIWNVKTMEVVCSVVHSDAVSTVAWNHDGSLLASGSNDGTVKLWDPKTMKVMGTLEGHSGDVNCVAWSPDGEFFASASDDATIKIWNVKTMEEVGSLTGHSGSV
;
A
#
# COMPACT_ATOMS: atom_id res chain seq x y z
N PRO A 1 11.71 8.65 3.13
CA PRO A 1 12.59 7.51 3.49
C PRO A 1 14.07 7.93 3.52
N ASP A 2 14.83 7.47 4.51
CA ASP A 2 16.26 7.78 4.72
C ASP A 2 17.21 7.12 3.70
N GLY A 3 16.68 6.32 2.78
CA GLY A 3 17.41 5.61 1.73
C GLY A 3 18.05 4.29 2.17
N GLU A 4 17.84 3.85 3.42
CA GLU A 4 18.39 2.58 3.89
C GLU A 4 17.60 1.37 3.39
N PHE A 5 16.28 1.53 3.23
CA PHE A 5 15.37 0.47 2.84
C PHE A 5 14.66 0.78 1.53
N VAL A 6 14.47 -0.26 0.72
CA VAL A 6 13.61 -0.24 -0.47
C VAL A 6 12.51 -1.27 -0.28
N ALA A 7 11.31 -0.97 -0.78
CA ALA A 7 10.21 -1.91 -0.82
C ALA A 7 9.93 -2.34 -2.26
N SER A 8 9.54 -3.59 -2.45
CA SER A 8 9.08 -4.12 -3.74
C SER A 8 7.75 -4.85 -3.57
N ALA A 9 6.86 -4.67 -4.54
CA ALA A 9 5.65 -5.47 -4.75
C ALA A 9 5.90 -6.47 -5.89
N SER A 10 5.20 -7.62 -5.88
CA SER A 10 5.44 -8.70 -6.82
C SER A 10 4.20 -9.56 -7.05
N GLU A 11 4.12 -10.16 -8.24
CA GLU A 11 3.11 -11.16 -8.61
C GLU A 11 3.22 -12.45 -7.76
N ASP A 12 4.35 -12.67 -7.09
CA ASP A 12 4.50 -13.76 -6.10
C ASP A 12 3.70 -13.54 -4.80
N LYS A 13 2.83 -12.52 -4.80
CA LYS A 13 1.94 -12.12 -3.71
C LYS A 13 2.66 -11.51 -2.52
N THR A 14 3.93 -11.14 -2.68
CA THR A 14 4.73 -10.61 -1.59
C THR A 14 5.06 -9.14 -1.73
N VAL A 15 5.08 -8.47 -0.57
CA VAL A 15 5.85 -7.24 -0.37
C VAL A 15 7.15 -7.64 0.32
N LYS A 16 8.28 -7.18 -0.21
CA LYS A 16 9.60 -7.38 0.39
C LYS A 16 10.24 -6.06 0.74
N ILE A 17 10.90 -6.02 1.89
CA ILE A 17 11.74 -4.91 2.34
C ILE A 17 13.19 -5.35 2.27
N TRP A 18 13.97 -4.57 1.55
CA TRP A 18 15.36 -4.84 1.24
C TRP A 18 16.23 -3.83 1.97
N ASN A 19 17.28 -4.30 2.63
CA ASN A 19 18.34 -3.41 3.08
C ASN A 19 19.28 -3.13 1.90
N VAL A 20 19.41 -1.86 1.50
CA VAL A 20 20.19 -1.46 0.32
C VAL A 20 21.70 -1.67 0.54
N LYS A 21 22.16 -1.66 1.80
CA LYS A 21 23.59 -1.83 2.12
C LYS A 21 24.01 -3.31 2.07
N THR A 22 23.14 -4.22 2.50
CA THR A 22 23.44 -5.67 2.52
C THR A 22 22.89 -6.42 1.31
N MET A 23 21.94 -5.83 0.57
CA MET A 23 21.21 -6.47 -0.54
C MET A 23 20.39 -7.69 -0.09
N GLU A 24 19.95 -7.72 1.17
CA GLU A 24 19.19 -8.82 1.75
C GLU A 24 17.75 -8.42 2.06
N VAL A 25 16.86 -9.41 2.03
CA VAL A 25 15.47 -9.25 2.48
C VAL A 25 15.44 -9.24 4.00
N VAL A 26 14.94 -8.16 4.57
CA VAL A 26 14.79 -8.00 6.03
C VAL A 26 13.39 -8.45 6.48
N CYS A 27 12.39 -8.23 5.64
CA CYS A 27 11.01 -8.61 5.90
C CYS A 27 10.30 -8.96 4.60
N SER A 28 9.35 -9.90 4.70
CA SER A 28 8.43 -10.24 3.62
C SER A 28 7.05 -10.42 4.22
N VAL A 29 6.03 -9.88 3.55
CA VAL A 29 4.64 -10.17 3.91
C VAL A 29 3.84 -10.52 2.67
N VAL A 30 2.71 -11.19 2.89
CA VAL A 30 1.94 -11.89 1.88
C VAL A 30 0.53 -11.31 1.81
N HIS A 31 0.09 -11.05 0.59
CA HIS A 31 -1.30 -10.83 0.21
C HIS A 31 -1.93 -12.14 -0.27
N SER A 32 -3.26 -12.19 -0.39
CA SER A 32 -3.91 -13.38 -0.96
C SER A 32 -3.76 -13.48 -2.49
N ASP A 33 -3.41 -12.37 -3.15
CA ASP A 33 -3.08 -12.33 -4.56
C ASP A 33 -1.89 -11.41 -4.88
N ALA A 34 -1.55 -11.28 -6.16
CA ALA A 34 -0.46 -10.45 -6.67
C ALA A 34 -0.48 -9.05 -6.05
N VAL A 35 0.69 -8.54 -5.70
CA VAL A 35 0.83 -7.16 -5.19
C VAL A 35 1.25 -6.29 -6.35
N SER A 36 0.41 -5.32 -6.70
CA SER A 36 0.60 -4.45 -7.86
C SER A 36 1.34 -3.17 -7.51
N THR A 37 1.30 -2.74 -6.25
CA THR A 37 1.88 -1.45 -5.86
C THR A 37 2.36 -1.42 -4.42
N VAL A 38 3.36 -0.57 -4.18
CA VAL A 38 3.86 -0.25 -2.85
C VAL A 38 4.32 1.21 -2.81
N ALA A 39 4.00 1.93 -1.74
CA ALA A 39 4.44 3.31 -1.56
C ALA A 39 4.76 3.62 -0.10
N TRP A 40 5.93 4.24 0.12
CA TRP A 40 6.29 4.81 1.41
C TRP A 40 5.57 6.15 1.61
N ASN A 41 5.19 6.45 2.83
CA ASN A 41 4.87 7.84 3.19
C ASN A 41 6.13 8.70 3.17
N HIS A 42 5.96 10.02 3.23
CA HIS A 42 7.06 10.97 2.98
C HIS A 42 8.23 10.80 3.96
N ASP A 43 7.94 10.68 5.25
CA ASP A 43 8.96 10.48 6.29
C ASP A 43 9.51 9.03 6.35
N GLY A 44 8.91 8.10 5.59
CA GLY A 44 9.29 6.69 5.56
C GLY A 44 8.93 5.92 6.84
N SER A 45 8.08 6.47 7.70
CA SER A 45 7.60 5.77 8.89
C SER A 45 6.56 4.69 8.59
N LEU A 46 5.88 4.79 7.45
CA LEU A 46 4.83 3.88 7.04
C LEU A 46 4.99 3.46 5.58
N LEU A 47 4.47 2.28 5.29
CA LEU A 47 4.36 1.73 3.96
C LEU A 47 2.91 1.38 3.69
N ALA A 48 2.46 1.55 2.47
CA ALA A 48 1.19 1.02 1.97
C ALA A 48 1.45 0.09 0.78
N SER A 49 0.67 -0.97 0.62
CA SER A 49 0.68 -1.83 -0.56
C SER A 49 -0.72 -2.17 -1.02
N GLY A 50 -0.92 -2.21 -2.34
CA GLY A 50 -2.17 -2.58 -2.99
C GLY A 50 -2.02 -3.88 -3.78
N SER A 51 -3.06 -4.71 -3.74
CA SER A 51 -3.06 -6.04 -4.34
C SER A 51 -4.31 -6.29 -5.20
N ASN A 52 -4.17 -7.28 -6.08
CA ASN A 52 -5.25 -7.83 -6.90
C ASN A 52 -6.31 -8.56 -6.05
N ASP A 53 -6.05 -8.78 -4.76
CA ASP A 53 -7.08 -9.23 -3.83
C ASP A 53 -8.08 -8.14 -3.40
N GLY A 54 -7.98 -6.94 -3.98
CA GLY A 54 -8.86 -5.81 -3.68
C GLY A 54 -8.57 -5.15 -2.33
N THR A 55 -7.48 -5.52 -1.66
CA THR A 55 -7.11 -4.96 -0.37
C THR A 55 -5.90 -4.04 -0.44
N VAL A 56 -5.86 -3.09 0.50
CA VAL A 56 -4.67 -2.31 0.81
C VAL A 56 -4.17 -2.71 2.19
N LYS A 57 -2.88 -2.97 2.33
CA LYS A 57 -2.26 -3.19 3.64
C LYS A 57 -1.39 -2.00 4.01
N LEU A 58 -1.50 -1.58 5.27
CA LEU A 58 -0.63 -0.58 5.87
C LEU A 58 0.33 -1.25 6.83
N TRP A 59 1.59 -0.83 6.80
CA TRP A 59 2.68 -1.48 7.51
C TRP A 59 3.46 -0.47 8.34
N ASP A 60 3.93 -0.95 9.50
CA ASP A 60 5.01 -0.31 10.25
C ASP A 60 6.33 -1.03 9.90
N PRO A 61 7.22 -0.40 9.13
CA PRO A 61 8.48 -0.98 8.69
C PRO A 61 9.51 -1.08 9.81
N LYS A 62 9.34 -0.38 10.94
CA LYS A 62 10.23 -0.52 12.10
C LYS A 62 9.93 -1.80 12.86
N THR A 63 8.66 -2.13 13.02
CA THR A 63 8.23 -3.36 13.69
C THR A 63 8.04 -4.54 12.74
N MET A 64 8.11 -4.30 11.43
CA MET A 64 7.91 -5.28 10.37
C MET A 64 6.53 -5.97 10.47
N LYS A 65 5.50 -5.20 10.82
CA LYS A 65 4.13 -5.71 11.05
C LYS A 65 3.10 -4.99 10.20
N VAL A 66 2.08 -5.74 9.78
CA VAL A 66 0.82 -5.20 9.26
C VAL A 66 0.15 -4.43 10.40
N MET A 67 -0.13 -3.15 10.18
CA MET A 67 -0.95 -2.35 11.09
C MET A 67 -2.44 -2.59 10.85
N GLY A 68 -2.84 -2.74 9.58
CA GLY A 68 -4.21 -3.06 9.21
C GLY A 68 -4.32 -3.51 7.75
N THR A 69 -5.40 -4.23 7.47
CA THR A 69 -5.84 -4.55 6.10
C THR A 69 -7.13 -3.78 5.86
N LEU A 70 -7.13 -3.01 4.78
CA LEU A 70 -8.23 -2.15 4.38
C LEU A 70 -8.91 -2.81 3.20
N GLU A 71 -10.17 -3.17 3.43
CA GLU A 71 -11.03 -3.83 2.46
C GLU A 71 -12.02 -2.81 1.90
N GLY A 72 -12.42 -2.97 0.64
CA GLY A 72 -13.50 -2.17 0.07
C GLY A 72 -13.45 -2.03 -1.45
N HIS A 73 -12.29 -2.20 -2.08
CA HIS A 73 -12.22 -2.25 -3.54
C HIS A 73 -12.81 -3.58 -4.05
N SER A 74 -13.56 -3.52 -5.14
CA SER A 74 -14.15 -4.71 -5.77
C SER A 74 -13.32 -5.26 -6.94
N GLY A 75 -12.20 -4.59 -7.26
CA GLY A 75 -11.23 -5.01 -8.26
C GLY A 75 -9.80 -4.77 -7.79
N ASP A 76 -8.84 -5.02 -8.68
CA ASP A 76 -7.42 -4.92 -8.38
C ASP A 76 -7.04 -3.52 -7.91
N VAL A 77 -6.18 -3.43 -6.90
CA VAL A 77 -5.62 -2.14 -6.47
C VAL A 77 -4.32 -1.87 -7.22
N ASN A 78 -4.39 -0.95 -8.17
CA ASN A 78 -3.31 -0.67 -9.11
C ASN A 78 -2.28 0.30 -8.56
N CYS A 79 -2.70 1.24 -7.72
CA CYS A 79 -1.83 2.31 -7.23
C CYS A 79 -2.20 2.75 -5.82
N VAL A 80 -1.20 3.19 -5.06
CA VAL A 80 -1.34 3.85 -3.76
C VAL A 80 -0.53 5.14 -3.74
N ALA A 81 -1.10 6.21 -3.19
CA ALA A 81 -0.45 7.51 -3.12
C ALA A 81 -0.72 8.18 -1.77
N TRP A 82 0.33 8.73 -1.16
CA TRP A 82 0.24 9.37 0.14
C TRP A 82 -0.09 10.86 0.02
N SER A 83 -0.92 11.35 0.92
CA SER A 83 -1.06 12.80 1.14
C SER A 83 0.26 13.40 1.65
N PRO A 84 0.54 14.68 1.37
CA PRO A 84 1.79 15.31 1.79
C PRO A 84 2.01 15.36 3.31
N ASP A 85 0.93 15.46 4.09
CA ASP A 85 0.97 15.44 5.57
C ASP A 85 1.01 14.01 6.14
N GLY A 86 0.71 13.00 5.33
CA GLY A 86 0.70 11.60 5.73
C GLY A 86 -0.50 11.21 6.60
N GLU A 87 -1.50 12.09 6.77
CA GLU A 87 -2.71 11.76 7.54
C GLU A 87 -3.66 10.86 6.74
N PHE A 88 -3.57 10.95 5.41
CA PHE A 88 -4.36 10.17 4.47
C PHE A 88 -3.50 9.50 3.40
N PHE A 89 -4.07 8.50 2.76
CA PHE A 89 -3.59 8.03 1.46
C PHE A 89 -4.76 7.62 0.58
N ALA A 90 -4.51 7.60 -0.71
CA ALA A 90 -5.44 7.17 -1.72
C ALA A 90 -5.04 5.79 -2.27
N SER A 91 -6.02 4.97 -2.61
CA SER A 91 -5.84 3.78 -3.46
C SER A 91 -6.71 3.88 -4.70
N ALA A 92 -6.17 3.51 -5.85
CA ALA A 92 -6.85 3.48 -7.13
C ALA A 92 -7.03 2.04 -7.62
N SER A 93 -8.16 1.76 -8.27
CA SER A 93 -8.56 0.39 -8.61
C SER A 93 -9.21 0.24 -9.97
N ASP A 94 -9.17 -0.99 -10.48
CA ASP A 94 -9.93 -1.48 -11.63
C ASP A 94 -11.45 -1.28 -11.49
N ASP A 95 -11.97 -1.09 -10.26
CA ASP A 95 -13.38 -0.78 -10.02
C ASP A 95 -13.80 0.66 -10.40
N ALA A 96 -12.89 1.42 -11.04
CA ALA A 96 -13.06 2.80 -11.47
C ALA A 96 -13.26 3.81 -10.32
N THR A 97 -12.92 3.42 -9.09
CA THR A 97 -12.98 4.30 -7.91
C THR A 97 -11.59 4.56 -7.34
N ILE A 98 -11.49 5.69 -6.63
CA ILE A 98 -10.34 5.99 -5.78
C ILE A 98 -10.87 6.06 -4.35
N LYS A 99 -10.30 5.29 -3.43
CA LYS A 99 -10.66 5.34 -2.00
C LYS A 99 -9.66 6.16 -1.22
N ILE A 100 -10.15 6.98 -0.29
CA ILE A 100 -9.34 7.78 0.62
C ILE A 100 -9.43 7.14 2.01
N TRP A 101 -8.26 6.88 2.59
CA TRP A 101 -8.12 6.18 3.86
C TRP A 101 -7.52 7.12 4.90
N ASN A 102 -8.06 7.08 6.12
CA ASN A 102 -7.45 7.75 7.25
C ASN A 102 -6.46 6.81 7.94
N VAL A 103 -5.21 7.26 8.05
CA VAL A 103 -4.09 6.46 8.58
C VAL A 103 -4.24 6.14 10.06
N LYS A 104 -4.87 7.04 10.82
CA LYS A 104 -5.01 6.88 12.26
C LYS A 104 -6.17 5.96 12.63
N THR A 105 -7.30 6.10 11.95
CA THR A 105 -8.49 5.29 12.25
C THR A 105 -8.49 3.95 11.51
N MET A 106 -7.70 3.83 10.44
CA MET A 106 -7.71 2.66 9.55
C MET A 106 -9.08 2.43 8.90
N GLU A 107 -9.74 3.51 8.51
CA GLU A 107 -11.07 3.49 7.91
C GLU A 107 -11.11 4.29 6.60
N GLU A 108 -12.02 3.89 5.71
CA GLU A 108 -12.37 4.68 4.52
C GLU A 108 -13.09 5.96 4.96
N VAL A 109 -12.60 7.12 4.53
CA VAL A 109 -13.28 8.42 4.77
C VAL A 109 -14.11 8.87 3.58
N GLY A 110 -13.88 8.30 2.40
CA GLY A 110 -14.70 8.52 1.23
C GLY A 110 -14.14 7.86 -0.03
N SER A 111 -15.02 7.75 -1.03
CA SER A 111 -14.69 7.28 -2.37
C SER A 111 -14.87 8.42 -3.38
N LEU A 112 -13.89 8.61 -4.25
CA LEU A 112 -13.95 9.51 -5.39
C LEU A 112 -14.35 8.71 -6.62
N THR A 113 -15.42 9.16 -7.28
CA THR A 113 -15.98 8.55 -8.49
C THR A 113 -16.01 9.55 -9.63
N GLY A 114 -16.02 9.07 -10.87
CA GLY A 114 -16.06 9.91 -12.06
C GLY A 114 -15.24 9.37 -13.23
N HIS A 115 -14.28 8.48 -12.96
CA HIS A 115 -13.64 7.67 -13.99
C HIS A 115 -14.61 6.61 -14.52
N SER A 116 -14.51 6.28 -15.80
CA SER A 116 -15.36 5.29 -16.49
C SER A 116 -14.62 3.99 -16.81
N GLY A 117 -13.49 3.74 -16.16
CA GLY A 117 -12.63 2.58 -16.34
C GLY A 117 -11.57 2.53 -15.25
N SER A 118 -10.70 1.52 -15.33
CA SER A 118 -9.60 1.29 -14.39
C SER A 118 -8.75 2.54 -14.13
N VAL A 119 -8.38 2.73 -12.87
CA VAL A 119 -7.55 3.83 -12.36
C VAL A 119 -6.32 3.25 -11.67
#